data_AF-A0A3N1IB78-F1
#
_entry.id   AF-A0A3N1IB78-F1
#
_cell.length_a   1.000
_cell.length_b   1.000
_cell.length_c   1.000
_cell.angle_alpha   90.00
_cell.angle_beta   90.00
_cell.angle_gamma   90.00
#
_symmetry.space_group_name_H-M   'P 1'
#
loop_
_entity.id
_entity.type
_entity.pdbx_description
1 polymer ?
#
loop_
_entity_poly.entity_id
_entity_poly.type
_entity_poly.pdbx_seq_one_letter_code
_entity_poly.pdbx_strand_id
1 'polypeptide(L)'
;MHSTAPVGAIRQLAALARHGDLSAYARQIQRLGGCERPVRMEGHRLDVHAATGEIVREVVDRDFPAGQLLIRCNNRRATRCTACAEVYRKDTFHLVTAGLSGGKGIGQSVAQHPRVFATFTAPSFGPVHNRPGGGRCRCGRLHPDDDPALGTPLDPDRYDYRAAVLWNAHAGALWGRFTTYLRQQLASRAGINRSELRHCLKVSYAKVAEYQRRGAVHFHAVIRLDGPAGAEDAPPAWATTELLTDAIRSAAHLAEAPGPVLDGRAYAFRFGEQLDLRPIRSADFAGTSELSSRAVAAYIAKYATKGAETAATLDRPIRNPITDLIGSGVTDHARRMILTCWHLGALPELEDLRLRKWAHMLGFRGHFSTKSRAYSVTLGALRQERADHNEALARERAAEAGHPLPDPDTVLVLSHWRFAGTGLTAAETWLATSRNFATSPEGEPAHG
;
A
#
# COMPACT_ATOMS: atom_id res chain seq x y z
N MET A 1 -29.33 -8.73 -15.32
CA MET A 1 -29.03 -8.60 -16.77
C MET A 1 -27.87 -9.51 -17.10
N HIS A 2 -28.08 -10.59 -17.85
CA HIS A 2 -27.00 -11.45 -18.31
C HIS A 2 -26.10 -10.65 -19.26
N SER A 3 -24.83 -10.48 -18.90
CA SER A 3 -23.85 -9.88 -19.80
C SER A 3 -23.68 -10.81 -21.00
N THR A 4 -24.13 -10.36 -22.16
CA THR A 4 -23.97 -11.08 -23.42
C THR A 4 -22.48 -11.25 -23.70
N ALA A 5 -22.04 -12.49 -23.91
CA ALA A 5 -20.64 -12.78 -24.17
C ALA A 5 -20.21 -12.05 -25.47
N PRO A 6 -19.07 -11.33 -25.48
CA PRO A 6 -18.54 -10.75 -26.71
C PRO A 6 -18.36 -11.83 -27.78
N VAL A 7 -18.65 -11.52 -29.06
CA VAL A 7 -18.55 -12.50 -30.16
C VAL A 7 -17.17 -13.18 -30.23
N GLY A 8 -16.10 -12.44 -29.92
CA GLY A 8 -14.74 -12.99 -29.81
C GLY A 8 -14.57 -13.99 -28.66
N ALA A 9 -15.21 -13.74 -27.51
CA ALA A 9 -15.23 -14.67 -26.38
C ALA A 9 -16.00 -15.95 -26.74
N ILE A 10 -17.14 -15.81 -27.43
CA ILE A 10 -17.95 -16.97 -27.89
C ILE A 10 -17.14 -17.86 -28.83
N ARG A 11 -16.44 -17.28 -29.81
CA ARG A 11 -15.59 -18.07 -30.75
C ARG A 11 -14.47 -18.81 -30.02
N GLN A 12 -13.80 -18.15 -29.07
CA GLN A 12 -12.71 -18.75 -28.32
C GLN A 12 -13.21 -19.84 -27.35
N LEU A 13 -14.33 -19.61 -26.67
CA LEU A 13 -14.98 -20.61 -25.81
C LEU A 13 -15.50 -21.80 -26.63
N ALA A 14 -16.06 -21.58 -27.81
CA ALA A 14 -16.49 -22.65 -28.72
C ALA A 14 -15.30 -23.47 -29.23
N ALA A 15 -14.16 -22.83 -29.52
CA ALA A 15 -12.94 -23.53 -29.90
C ALA A 15 -12.40 -24.40 -28.75
N LEU A 16 -12.40 -23.88 -27.52
CA LEU A 16 -12.03 -24.61 -26.31
C LEU A 16 -13.02 -25.74 -26.01
N ALA A 17 -14.33 -25.53 -26.18
CA ALA A 17 -15.37 -26.53 -25.96
C ALA A 17 -15.23 -27.75 -26.89
N ARG A 18 -14.75 -27.53 -28.12
CA ARG A 18 -14.59 -28.60 -29.11
C ARG A 18 -13.35 -29.46 -28.87
N HIS A 19 -12.34 -28.93 -28.17
CA HIS A 19 -10.99 -29.52 -28.14
C HIS A 19 -10.36 -29.60 -26.75
N GLY A 20 -11.02 -29.15 -25.68
CA GLY A 20 -10.47 -29.12 -24.33
C GLY A 20 -11.51 -29.13 -23.21
N ASP A 21 -11.07 -29.38 -21.97
CA ASP A 21 -11.92 -29.37 -20.78
C ASP A 21 -12.19 -27.92 -20.31
N LEU A 22 -13.32 -27.37 -20.74
CA LEU A 22 -13.84 -26.08 -20.28
C LEU A 22 -13.93 -25.97 -18.75
N SER A 23 -14.15 -27.07 -18.03
CA SER A 23 -14.22 -27.08 -16.56
C SER A 23 -12.85 -26.84 -15.95
N ALA A 24 -11.80 -27.50 -16.46
CA ALA A 24 -10.42 -27.24 -16.05
C ALA A 24 -10.01 -25.80 -16.37
N TYR A 25 -10.37 -25.28 -17.54
CA TYR A 25 -10.13 -23.89 -17.92
C TYR A 25 -10.81 -22.90 -16.96
N ALA A 26 -12.10 -23.09 -16.70
CA ALA A 26 -12.84 -22.26 -15.75
C ALA A 26 -12.24 -22.34 -14.32
N ARG A 27 -11.83 -23.54 -13.86
CA ARG A 27 -11.16 -23.70 -12.56
C ARG A 27 -9.83 -22.94 -12.49
N GLN A 28 -9.04 -22.95 -13.57
CA GLN A 28 -7.79 -22.18 -13.61
C GLN A 28 -8.05 -20.68 -13.44
N ILE A 29 -9.05 -20.13 -14.13
CA ILE A 29 -9.45 -18.72 -14.00
C ILE A 29 -10.01 -18.42 -12.60
N GLN A 30 -10.80 -19.33 -12.01
CA GLN A 30 -11.33 -19.17 -10.66
C GLN A 30 -10.23 -19.11 -9.59
N ARG A 31 -9.14 -19.87 -9.74
CA ARG A 31 -7.99 -19.83 -8.82
C ARG A 31 -7.31 -18.46 -8.77
N LEU A 32 -7.50 -17.62 -9.79
CA LEU A 32 -7.06 -16.23 -9.76
C LEU A 32 -7.86 -15.36 -8.79
N GLY A 33 -8.97 -15.87 -8.23
CA GLY A 33 -9.80 -15.24 -7.20
C GLY A 33 -10.13 -13.79 -7.54
N GLY A 34 -10.65 -13.58 -8.75
CA GLY A 34 -11.06 -12.27 -9.26
C GLY A 34 -9.93 -11.35 -9.72
N CYS A 35 -8.69 -11.82 -9.89
CA CYS A 35 -7.63 -10.96 -10.42
C CYS A 35 -7.95 -10.48 -11.83
N GLU A 36 -8.00 -9.16 -12.00
CA GLU A 36 -8.38 -8.50 -13.26
C GLU A 36 -7.25 -8.47 -14.30
N ARG A 37 -5.99 -8.54 -13.86
CA ARG A 37 -4.81 -8.41 -14.71
C ARG A 37 -3.71 -9.43 -14.37
N PRO A 38 -3.99 -10.74 -14.37
CA PRO A 38 -3.01 -11.76 -13.98
C PRO A 38 -1.75 -11.68 -14.85
N VAL A 39 -0.63 -12.12 -14.31
CA VAL A 39 0.62 -12.29 -15.06
C VAL A 39 0.59 -13.67 -15.71
N ARG A 40 1.00 -13.71 -16.98
CA ARG A 40 1.12 -14.92 -17.80
C ARG A 40 2.57 -15.35 -17.80
N MET A 41 2.79 -16.63 -17.51
CA MET A 41 4.12 -17.22 -17.46
C MET A 41 4.20 -18.44 -18.38
N GLU A 42 5.31 -18.54 -19.08
CA GLU A 42 5.72 -19.70 -19.89
C GLU A 42 6.93 -20.37 -19.26
N GLY A 43 7.04 -21.68 -19.38
CA GLY A 43 8.12 -22.46 -18.78
C GLY A 43 7.65 -23.69 -18.04
N HIS A 44 8.40 -24.08 -17.01
CA HIS A 44 8.21 -25.36 -16.36
C HIS A 44 8.67 -25.39 -14.90
N ARG A 45 8.22 -26.42 -14.19
CA ARG A 45 8.63 -26.82 -12.85
C ARG A 45 8.91 -28.32 -12.85
N LEU A 46 10.03 -28.72 -12.28
CA LEU A 46 10.41 -30.11 -12.01
C LEU A 46 10.50 -30.29 -10.50
N ASP A 47 9.81 -31.29 -9.96
CA ASP A 47 10.07 -31.79 -8.62
C ASP A 47 10.99 -33.02 -8.79
N VAL A 48 12.22 -32.91 -8.28
CA VAL A 48 13.28 -33.90 -8.43
C VAL A 48 13.55 -34.55 -7.07
N HIS A 49 13.49 -35.87 -6.98
CA HIS A 49 13.81 -36.57 -5.74
C HIS A 49 15.28 -36.33 -5.35
N ALA A 50 15.50 -35.77 -4.16
CA ALA A 50 16.77 -35.17 -3.77
C ALA A 50 17.92 -36.20 -3.69
N ALA A 51 17.63 -37.44 -3.29
CA ALA A 51 18.65 -38.48 -3.13
C ALA A 51 19.01 -39.21 -4.44
N THR A 52 18.04 -39.34 -5.36
CA THR A 52 18.22 -40.15 -6.58
C THR A 52 18.42 -39.30 -7.83
N GLY A 53 18.03 -38.02 -7.80
CA GLY A 53 18.00 -37.16 -8.98
C GLY A 53 16.86 -37.47 -9.96
N GLU A 54 15.95 -38.36 -9.59
CA GLU A 54 14.80 -38.74 -10.43
C GLU A 54 13.76 -37.62 -10.48
N ILE A 55 13.25 -37.29 -11.67
CA ILE A 55 12.13 -36.36 -11.82
C ILE A 55 10.85 -37.10 -11.45
N VAL A 56 10.31 -36.80 -10.26
CA VAL A 56 9.07 -37.43 -9.76
C VAL A 56 7.81 -36.68 -10.19
N ARG A 57 7.97 -35.44 -10.67
CA ARG A 57 6.88 -34.66 -11.25
C ARG A 57 7.42 -33.57 -12.17
N GLU A 58 6.78 -33.41 -13.31
CA GLU A 58 7.00 -32.30 -14.24
C GLU A 58 5.68 -31.53 -14.44
N VAL A 59 5.78 -30.21 -14.50
CA VAL A 59 4.67 -29.31 -14.83
C VAL A 59 5.18 -28.31 -15.87
N VAL A 60 4.59 -28.32 -17.07
CA VAL A 60 4.93 -27.37 -18.14
C VAL A 60 3.74 -26.45 -18.44
N ASP A 61 4.02 -25.26 -18.95
CA ASP A 61 3.01 -24.25 -19.31
C ASP A 61 1.87 -24.75 -20.22
N ARG A 62 2.21 -25.54 -21.24
CA ARG A 62 1.27 -26.12 -22.21
C ARG A 62 0.27 -27.10 -21.60
N ASP A 63 0.56 -27.64 -20.41
CA ASP A 63 -0.35 -28.55 -19.70
C ASP A 63 -1.43 -27.78 -18.91
N PHE A 64 -1.24 -26.47 -18.72
CA PHE A 64 -2.29 -25.66 -18.14
C PHE A 64 -3.43 -25.48 -19.15
N PRO A 65 -4.70 -25.51 -18.71
CA PRO A 65 -5.85 -25.33 -19.60
C PRO A 65 -5.80 -24.05 -20.45
N ALA A 66 -5.18 -22.99 -19.96
CA ALA A 66 -4.98 -21.74 -20.69
C ALA A 66 -3.73 -21.71 -21.59
N GLY A 67 -3.02 -22.83 -21.71
CA GLY A 67 -1.72 -22.97 -22.39
C GLY A 67 -0.57 -22.22 -21.71
N GLN A 68 -0.83 -21.62 -20.53
CA GLN A 68 0.12 -20.82 -19.77
C GLN A 68 -0.21 -20.90 -18.28
N LEU A 69 0.80 -20.71 -17.43
CA LEU A 69 0.60 -20.49 -16.01
C LEU A 69 0.08 -19.07 -15.78
N LEU A 70 -1.06 -18.96 -15.09
CA LEU A 70 -1.65 -17.69 -14.70
C LEU A 70 -1.43 -17.45 -13.21
N ILE A 71 -0.78 -16.34 -12.88
CA ILE A 71 -0.55 -15.93 -11.49
C ILE A 71 -1.22 -14.59 -11.21
N ARG A 72 -1.70 -14.39 -9.99
CA ARG A 72 -2.30 -13.13 -9.56
C ARG A 72 -1.30 -11.98 -9.70
N CYS A 73 -1.78 -10.80 -10.09
CA CYS A 73 -0.93 -9.63 -10.32
C CYS A 73 -0.30 -9.05 -9.05
N ASN A 74 -0.87 -9.36 -7.87
CA ASN A 74 -0.46 -8.84 -6.56
C ASN A 74 -0.32 -7.30 -6.50
N ASN A 75 -1.04 -6.59 -7.36
CA ASN A 75 -1.06 -5.13 -7.37
C ASN A 75 -1.86 -4.62 -6.17
N ARG A 76 -1.25 -3.75 -5.36
CA ARG A 76 -1.93 -3.17 -4.19
C ARG A 76 -2.99 -2.13 -4.54
N ARG A 77 -2.98 -1.58 -5.76
CA ARG A 77 -3.84 -0.46 -6.16
C ARG A 77 -5.20 -0.96 -6.60
N ALA A 78 -6.26 -0.49 -5.94
CA ALA A 78 -7.63 -0.87 -6.28
C ALA A 78 -8.00 -0.49 -7.72
N THR A 79 -7.48 0.62 -8.22
CA THR A 79 -7.62 1.08 -9.62
C THR A 79 -7.00 0.15 -10.66
N ARG A 80 -6.06 -0.71 -10.26
CA ARG A 80 -5.40 -1.68 -11.15
C ARG A 80 -6.00 -3.07 -11.08
N CYS A 81 -6.37 -3.48 -9.86
CA CYS A 81 -7.02 -4.76 -9.60
C CYS A 81 -7.64 -4.72 -8.21
N THR A 82 -8.97 -4.65 -8.15
CA THR A 82 -9.73 -4.57 -6.90
C THR A 82 -9.49 -5.81 -6.03
N ALA A 83 -9.54 -7.00 -6.63
CA ALA A 83 -9.37 -8.26 -5.90
C ALA A 83 -7.98 -8.44 -5.28
N CYS A 84 -6.91 -8.03 -5.96
CA CYS A 84 -5.55 -8.10 -5.41
C CYS A 84 -5.30 -7.00 -4.38
N ALA A 85 -5.83 -5.80 -4.60
CA ALA A 85 -5.78 -4.72 -3.63
C ALA A 85 -6.50 -5.10 -2.34
N GLU A 86 -7.64 -5.77 -2.41
CA GLU A 86 -8.41 -6.20 -1.25
C GLU A 86 -7.64 -7.22 -0.39
N VAL A 87 -6.95 -8.17 -1.03
CA VAL A 87 -6.03 -9.08 -0.33
C VAL A 87 -4.93 -8.29 0.38
N TYR A 88 -4.28 -7.36 -0.32
CA TYR A 88 -3.24 -6.51 0.26
C TYR A 88 -3.76 -5.66 1.42
N ARG A 89 -5.00 -5.16 1.32
CA ARG A 89 -5.68 -4.41 2.37
C ARG A 89 -5.86 -5.27 3.62
N LYS A 90 -6.36 -6.49 3.47
CA LYS A 90 -6.53 -7.45 4.57
C LYS A 90 -5.18 -7.82 5.20
N ASP A 91 -4.15 -8.04 4.40
CA ASP A 91 -2.80 -8.32 4.92
C ASP A 91 -2.26 -7.14 5.73
N THR A 92 -2.46 -5.92 5.24
CA THR A 92 -2.06 -4.70 5.97
C THR A 92 -2.85 -4.55 7.26
N PHE A 93 -4.16 -4.84 7.24
CA PHE A 93 -5.00 -4.85 8.43
C PHE A 93 -4.43 -5.82 9.48
N HIS A 94 -4.21 -7.09 9.12
CA HIS A 94 -3.68 -8.08 10.05
C HIS A 94 -2.27 -7.73 10.55
N LEU A 95 -1.42 -7.17 9.70
CA LEU A 95 -0.10 -6.72 10.09
C LEU A 95 -0.17 -5.58 11.13
N VAL A 96 -1.06 -4.61 10.96
CA VAL A 96 -1.22 -3.51 11.93
C VAL A 96 -1.90 -4.02 13.21
N THR A 97 -2.93 -4.85 13.09
CA THR A 97 -3.63 -5.46 14.24
C THR A 97 -2.67 -6.30 15.09
N ALA A 98 -1.84 -7.14 14.47
CA ALA A 98 -0.86 -7.95 15.21
C ALA A 98 0.13 -7.07 15.99
N GLY A 99 0.52 -5.91 15.45
CA GLY A 99 1.33 -4.94 16.18
C GLY A 99 0.56 -4.20 17.29
N LEU A 100 -0.75 -4.09 17.22
CA LEU A 100 -1.51 -3.30 18.19
C LEU A 100 -2.16 -4.13 19.30
N SER A 101 -2.39 -5.42 19.05
CA SER A 101 -3.18 -6.29 19.91
C SER A 101 -2.60 -7.69 20.06
N GLY A 102 -1.48 -8.00 19.40
CA GLY A 102 -0.91 -9.35 19.34
C GLY A 102 -1.62 -10.25 18.30
N GLY A 103 -1.20 -11.50 18.25
CA GLY A 103 -1.60 -12.50 17.26
C GLY A 103 -0.60 -12.68 16.12
N LYS A 104 -0.75 -13.75 15.34
CA LYS A 104 0.12 -14.10 14.21
C LYS A 104 1.63 -14.16 14.58
N GLY A 105 1.93 -14.66 15.78
CA GLY A 105 3.30 -14.77 16.30
C GLY A 105 3.77 -13.56 17.12
N ILE A 106 2.88 -12.61 17.41
CA ILE A 106 3.12 -11.51 18.37
C ILE A 106 2.34 -11.76 19.65
N GLY A 107 2.95 -11.59 20.82
CA GLY A 107 2.33 -11.72 22.14
C GLY A 107 1.25 -10.66 22.39
N GLN A 108 0.25 -10.99 23.23
CA GLN A 108 -0.85 -10.06 23.55
C GLN A 108 -0.40 -8.88 24.42
N SER A 109 0.75 -9.00 25.12
CA SER A 109 1.34 -7.93 25.94
C SER A 109 1.61 -6.65 25.15
N VAL A 110 1.84 -6.73 23.84
CA VAL A 110 2.03 -5.56 22.96
C VAL A 110 0.84 -4.58 23.03
N ALA A 111 -0.35 -5.07 23.39
CA ALA A 111 -1.54 -4.26 23.59
C ALA A 111 -1.41 -3.26 24.75
N GLN A 112 -0.44 -3.43 25.65
CA GLN A 112 -0.16 -2.54 26.78
C GLN A 112 0.90 -1.48 26.43
N HIS A 113 1.60 -1.61 25.31
CA HIS A 113 2.70 -0.71 24.96
C HIS A 113 2.18 0.70 24.59
N PRO A 114 2.84 1.79 25.03
CA PRO A 114 2.46 3.17 24.74
C PRO A 114 2.45 3.45 23.26
N ARG A 115 1.40 4.12 22.77
CA ARG A 115 1.20 4.31 21.33
C ARG A 115 0.31 5.49 20.98
N VAL A 116 0.62 6.09 19.85
CA VAL A 116 -0.08 7.26 19.30
C VAL A 116 -0.34 7.04 17.82
N PHE A 117 -1.56 7.34 17.38
CA PHE A 117 -1.89 7.57 15.99
C PHE A 117 -1.63 9.03 15.64
N ALA A 118 -0.70 9.28 14.72
CA ALA A 118 -0.26 10.61 14.34
C ALA A 118 -0.52 10.86 12.85
N THR A 119 -1.10 12.02 12.53
CA THR A 119 -1.26 12.50 11.15
C THR A 119 -0.43 13.76 10.92
N PHE A 120 0.54 13.65 10.02
CA PHE A 120 1.46 14.72 9.64
C PHE A 120 1.04 15.31 8.30
N THR A 121 0.79 16.61 8.25
CA THR A 121 0.36 17.28 7.02
C THR A 121 1.50 17.95 6.26
N ALA A 122 1.28 18.19 4.97
CA ALA A 122 2.13 19.05 4.17
C ALA A 122 1.90 20.53 4.52
N PRO A 123 2.91 21.40 4.32
CA PRO A 123 2.70 22.85 4.36
C PRO A 123 1.77 23.31 3.22
N SER A 124 1.42 24.60 3.24
CA SER A 124 0.70 25.25 2.15
C SER A 124 1.67 25.69 1.05
N PHE A 125 1.24 25.58 -0.21
CA PHE A 125 1.97 26.08 -1.40
C PHE A 125 1.18 27.17 -2.14
N GLY A 126 0.11 27.67 -1.51
CA GLY A 126 -0.86 28.57 -2.11
C GLY A 126 -2.28 28.20 -1.69
N PRO A 127 -3.23 29.15 -1.76
CA PRO A 127 -4.61 28.88 -1.38
C PRO A 127 -5.26 27.93 -2.40
N VAL A 128 -6.00 26.94 -1.87
CA VAL A 128 -6.75 25.96 -2.66
C VAL A 128 -8.22 26.01 -2.33
N HIS A 129 -9.05 25.56 -3.26
CA HIS A 129 -10.45 25.25 -3.00
C HIS A 129 -10.55 24.20 -1.90
N ASN A 130 -11.36 24.49 -0.88
CA ASN A 130 -11.55 23.64 0.29
C ASN A 130 -12.99 23.74 0.82
N ARG A 131 -13.28 22.93 1.85
CA ARG A 131 -14.54 22.99 2.61
C ARG A 131 -14.22 23.37 4.05
N PRO A 132 -14.27 24.67 4.40
CA PRO A 132 -14.16 25.09 5.79
C PRO A 132 -15.27 24.45 6.63
N GLY A 133 -15.01 24.13 7.89
CA GLY A 133 -15.99 23.52 8.80
C GLY A 133 -17.23 24.40 9.08
N GLY A 134 -17.15 25.69 8.74
CA GLY A 134 -18.29 26.60 8.64
C GLY A 134 -18.02 27.65 7.57
N GLY A 135 -19.01 27.93 6.72
CA GLY A 135 -18.96 28.99 5.71
C GLY A 135 -18.60 28.55 4.29
N ARG A 136 -18.34 29.54 3.44
CA ARG A 136 -18.02 29.36 2.02
C ARG A 136 -16.51 29.23 1.84
N CYS A 137 -16.11 28.52 0.79
CA CYS A 137 -14.73 28.55 0.35
C CYS A 137 -14.30 29.99 0.04
N ARG A 138 -12.99 30.28 0.08
CA ARG A 138 -12.45 31.61 -0.23
C ARG A 138 -12.80 32.10 -1.65
N CYS A 139 -13.21 31.20 -2.56
CA CYS A 139 -13.79 31.58 -3.86
C CYS A 139 -15.25 32.11 -3.78
N GLY A 140 -15.86 32.13 -2.60
CA GLY A 140 -17.26 32.52 -2.37
C GLY A 140 -18.29 31.40 -2.55
N ARG A 141 -17.89 30.21 -3.03
CA ARG A 141 -18.80 29.09 -3.28
C ARG A 141 -18.83 28.11 -2.10
N LEU A 142 -19.95 27.41 -1.96
CA LEU A 142 -20.07 26.26 -1.08
C LEU A 142 -19.87 25.01 -1.93
N HIS A 143 -18.82 24.25 -1.66
CA HIS A 143 -18.48 23.06 -2.45
C HIS A 143 -19.10 21.81 -1.82
N PRO A 144 -19.81 20.97 -2.60
CA PRO A 144 -20.17 19.62 -2.16
C PRO A 144 -18.92 18.74 -1.99
N ASP A 145 -19.06 17.60 -1.31
CA ASP A 145 -17.97 16.68 -0.99
C ASP A 145 -17.21 16.18 -2.22
N ASP A 146 -17.87 16.04 -3.36
CA ASP A 146 -17.36 15.49 -4.61
C ASP A 146 -16.97 16.57 -5.64
N ASP A 147 -17.00 17.85 -5.25
CA ASP A 147 -16.67 18.94 -6.16
C ASP A 147 -15.24 18.80 -6.73
N PRO A 148 -15.06 18.74 -8.06
CA PRO A 148 -13.77 18.54 -8.69
C PRO A 148 -12.80 19.71 -8.49
N ALA A 149 -13.29 20.89 -8.11
CA ALA A 149 -12.43 22.02 -7.76
C ALA A 149 -11.68 21.77 -6.45
N LEU A 150 -12.18 20.93 -5.53
CA LEU A 150 -11.58 20.76 -4.21
C LEU A 150 -10.14 20.24 -4.27
N GLY A 151 -9.25 20.96 -3.61
CA GLY A 151 -7.81 20.72 -3.63
C GLY A 151 -7.08 21.43 -4.78
N THR A 152 -7.78 21.95 -5.78
CA THR A 152 -7.15 22.75 -6.85
C THR A 152 -6.85 24.17 -6.37
N PRO A 153 -5.81 24.85 -6.89
CA PRO A 153 -5.49 26.22 -6.52
C PRO A 153 -6.59 27.20 -6.87
N LEU A 154 -6.84 28.19 -6.00
CA LEU A 154 -7.73 29.31 -6.31
C LEU A 154 -7.19 30.16 -7.47
N ASP A 155 -5.87 30.33 -7.49
CA ASP A 155 -5.13 30.97 -8.57
C ASP A 155 -3.99 30.00 -8.95
N PRO A 156 -4.15 29.25 -10.06
CA PRO A 156 -3.14 28.33 -10.54
C PRO A 156 -1.82 29.00 -10.92
N ASP A 157 -1.79 30.28 -11.27
CA ASP A 157 -0.56 30.95 -11.70
C ASP A 157 0.27 31.46 -10.50
N ARG A 158 -0.38 31.63 -9.34
CA ARG A 158 0.28 31.97 -8.06
C ARG A 158 0.64 30.78 -7.19
N TYR A 159 0.21 29.57 -7.53
CA TYR A 159 0.51 28.37 -6.74
C TYR A 159 1.97 27.92 -6.93
N ASP A 160 2.70 27.68 -5.83
CA ASP A 160 4.10 27.26 -5.87
C ASP A 160 4.21 25.76 -6.19
N TYR A 161 3.99 25.41 -7.45
CA TYR A 161 4.11 24.04 -7.96
C TYR A 161 5.52 23.47 -7.77
N ARG A 162 6.56 24.32 -7.84
CA ARG A 162 7.95 23.90 -7.64
C ARG A 162 8.14 23.39 -6.20
N ALA A 163 7.75 24.19 -5.21
CA ALA A 163 7.81 23.79 -3.81
C ALA A 163 6.94 22.56 -3.52
N ALA A 164 5.74 22.46 -4.12
CA ALA A 164 4.86 21.31 -3.93
C ALA A 164 5.44 19.98 -4.45
N VAL A 165 6.04 19.99 -5.64
CA VAL A 165 6.71 18.81 -6.22
C VAL A 165 7.96 18.44 -5.43
N LEU A 166 8.77 19.43 -5.04
CA LEU A 166 9.97 19.17 -4.26
C LEU A 166 9.63 18.68 -2.84
N TRP A 167 8.54 19.18 -2.23
CA TRP A 167 8.01 18.65 -0.98
C TRP A 167 7.72 17.15 -1.10
N ASN A 168 6.97 16.74 -2.13
CA ASN A 168 6.67 15.33 -2.36
C ASN A 168 7.95 14.50 -2.53
N ALA A 169 8.95 15.01 -3.27
CA ALA A 169 10.22 14.33 -3.46
C ALA A 169 11.03 14.16 -2.16
N HIS A 170 10.92 15.11 -1.23
CA HIS A 170 11.67 15.14 0.03
C HIS A 170 10.88 14.61 1.25
N ALA A 171 9.59 14.31 1.11
CA ALA A 171 8.74 13.81 2.20
C ALA A 171 9.32 12.57 2.91
N GLY A 172 10.00 11.68 2.16
CA GLY A 172 10.69 10.52 2.72
C GLY A 172 11.93 10.90 3.56
N ALA A 173 12.71 11.87 3.11
CA ALA A 173 13.87 12.39 3.84
C ALA A 173 13.44 13.12 5.12
N LEU A 174 12.35 13.89 5.05
CA LEU A 174 11.76 14.55 6.20
C LEU A 174 11.26 13.56 7.24
N TRP A 175 10.61 12.46 6.82
CA TRP A 175 10.26 11.37 7.73
C TRP A 175 11.51 10.79 8.42
N GLY A 176 12.60 10.60 7.67
CA GLY A 176 13.88 10.17 8.25
C GLY A 176 14.37 11.12 9.35
N ARG A 177 14.36 12.43 9.09
CA ARG A 177 14.71 13.48 10.06
C ARG A 177 13.80 13.45 11.29
N PHE A 178 12.49 13.37 11.10
CA PHE A 178 11.52 13.20 12.18
C PHE A 178 11.85 12.03 13.10
N THR A 179 12.12 10.85 12.54
CA THR A 179 12.43 9.69 13.39
C THR A 179 13.75 9.85 14.15
N THR A 180 14.71 10.61 13.61
CA THR A 180 15.95 10.96 14.32
C THR A 180 15.66 11.90 15.49
N TYR A 181 14.92 12.98 15.25
CA TYR A 181 14.54 13.92 16.31
C TYR A 181 13.65 13.28 17.36
N LEU A 182 12.73 12.38 16.98
CA LEU A 182 11.91 11.65 17.94
C LEU A 182 12.76 10.87 18.94
N ARG A 183 13.78 10.13 18.47
CA ARG A 183 14.70 9.42 19.36
C ARG A 183 15.51 10.37 20.24
N GLN A 184 15.91 11.53 19.72
CA GLN A 184 16.61 12.54 20.53
C GLN A 184 15.70 13.12 21.63
N GLN A 185 14.45 13.44 21.29
CA GLN A 185 13.47 13.97 22.23
C GLN A 185 13.10 12.96 23.32
N LEU A 186 13.02 11.67 22.97
CA LEU A 186 12.81 10.57 23.93
C LEU A 186 14.01 10.41 24.88
N ALA A 187 15.23 10.35 24.34
CA ALA A 187 16.45 10.22 25.15
C ALA A 187 16.59 11.40 26.14
N SER A 188 16.40 12.63 25.66
CA SER A 188 16.48 13.84 26.49
C SER A 188 15.45 13.85 27.62
N ARG A 189 14.20 13.45 27.36
CA ARG A 189 13.14 13.38 28.40
C ARG A 189 13.37 12.26 29.41
N ALA A 190 14.04 11.20 28.99
CA ALA A 190 14.43 10.11 29.87
C ALA A 190 15.73 10.39 30.64
N GLY A 191 16.39 11.52 30.41
CA GLY A 191 17.67 11.86 31.06
C GLY A 191 18.84 10.95 30.67
N ILE A 192 18.76 10.30 29.51
CA ILE A 192 19.78 9.35 29.03
C ILE A 192 20.38 9.78 27.69
N ASN A 193 21.53 9.20 27.35
CA ASN A 193 22.20 9.47 26.10
C ASN A 193 21.49 8.78 24.93
N ARG A 194 21.58 9.36 23.73
CA ARG A 194 21.00 8.75 22.51
C ARG A 194 21.57 7.35 22.23
N SER A 195 22.84 7.15 22.55
CA SER A 195 23.52 5.86 22.42
C SER A 195 22.96 4.80 23.37
N GLU A 196 22.48 5.21 24.55
CA GLU A 196 21.91 4.33 25.58
C GLU A 196 20.46 3.98 25.25
N LEU A 197 19.69 4.94 24.72
CA LEU A 197 18.26 4.74 24.39
C LEU A 197 18.01 3.45 23.61
N ARG A 198 18.88 3.08 22.66
CA ARG A 198 18.70 1.87 21.83
C ARG A 198 18.75 0.55 22.61
N HIS A 199 19.37 0.54 23.79
CA HIS A 199 19.45 -0.62 24.67
C HIS A 199 18.29 -0.68 25.65
N CYS A 200 17.56 0.43 25.82
CA CYS A 200 16.42 0.51 26.74
C CYS A 200 15.08 0.48 26.01
N LEU A 201 15.03 1.00 24.77
CA LEU A 201 13.78 1.27 24.08
C LEU A 201 13.95 1.22 22.56
N LYS A 202 12.88 0.78 21.90
CA LYS A 202 12.73 0.82 20.45
C LYS A 202 11.50 1.64 20.05
N VAL A 203 11.71 2.57 19.12
CA VAL A 203 10.61 3.27 18.46
C VAL A 203 10.13 2.42 17.29
N SER A 204 8.94 1.85 17.44
CA SER A 204 8.28 1.03 16.44
C SER A 204 7.18 1.82 15.75
N TYR A 205 7.01 1.65 14.43
CA TYR A 205 5.93 2.33 13.72
C TYR A 205 5.43 1.55 12.51
N ALA A 206 4.17 1.77 12.16
CA ALA A 206 3.62 1.51 10.83
C ALA A 206 3.05 2.80 10.28
N LYS A 207 3.42 3.16 9.04
CA LYS A 207 2.99 4.40 8.40
C LYS A 207 2.50 4.19 6.99
N VAL A 208 1.57 5.05 6.58
CA VAL A 208 1.10 5.17 5.21
C VAL A 208 1.26 6.61 4.72
N ALA A 209 1.60 6.76 3.45
CA ALA A 209 1.59 8.02 2.74
C ALA A 209 0.30 8.11 1.92
N GLU A 210 -0.43 9.22 2.04
CA GLU A 210 -1.61 9.49 1.22
C GLU A 210 -1.48 10.88 0.57
N TYR A 211 -2.08 11.04 -0.60
CA TYR A 211 -2.26 12.34 -1.21
C TYR A 211 -3.47 13.07 -0.64
N GLN A 212 -3.25 14.29 -0.19
CA GLN A 212 -4.34 15.25 -0.07
C GLN A 212 -4.90 15.56 -1.47
N ARG A 213 -6.14 16.05 -1.55
CA ARG A 213 -6.75 16.43 -2.85
C ARG A 213 -5.90 17.43 -3.65
N ARG A 214 -5.08 18.23 -2.96
CA ARG A 214 -4.10 19.17 -3.53
C ARG A 214 -2.79 18.55 -4.03
N GLY A 215 -2.73 17.22 -4.18
CA GLY A 215 -1.54 16.52 -4.68
C GLY A 215 -0.33 16.48 -3.74
N ALA A 216 -0.44 17.01 -2.52
CA ALA A 216 0.62 16.96 -1.52
C ALA A 216 0.54 15.68 -0.67
N VAL A 217 1.67 15.01 -0.49
CA VAL A 217 1.78 13.82 0.36
C VAL A 217 1.71 14.23 1.84
N HIS A 218 0.93 13.47 2.60
CA HIS A 218 0.83 13.52 4.05
C HIS A 218 0.96 12.11 4.63
N PHE A 219 1.30 11.98 5.91
CA PHE A 219 1.53 10.69 6.55
C PHE A 219 0.51 10.42 7.65
N HIS A 220 0.03 9.19 7.71
CA HIS A 220 -0.58 8.63 8.91
C HIS A 220 0.35 7.58 9.48
N ALA A 221 0.59 7.61 10.79
CA ALA A 221 1.48 6.67 11.45
C ALA A 221 0.92 6.21 12.78
N VAL A 222 1.01 4.92 13.04
CA VAL A 222 0.94 4.35 14.37
C VAL A 222 2.36 4.28 14.89
N ILE A 223 2.66 4.99 15.96
CA ILE A 223 3.98 5.01 16.60
C ILE A 223 3.83 4.40 17.98
N ARG A 224 4.69 3.45 18.33
CA ARG A 224 4.66 2.67 19.57
C ARG A 224 6.05 2.61 20.20
N LEU A 225 6.11 2.63 21.52
CA LEU A 225 7.34 2.41 22.29
C LEU A 225 7.39 0.96 22.74
N ASP A 226 8.48 0.28 22.42
CA ASP A 226 8.77 -1.11 22.80
C ASP A 226 10.07 -1.17 23.61
N GLY A 227 10.34 -2.31 24.27
CA GLY A 227 11.68 -2.66 24.74
C GLY A 227 12.67 -2.85 23.58
N PRO A 228 13.97 -3.00 23.86
CA PRO A 228 15.02 -3.12 22.84
C PRO A 228 14.79 -4.25 21.84
N ALA A 229 14.17 -5.37 22.25
CA ALA A 229 13.88 -6.49 21.35
C ALA A 229 12.62 -6.30 20.47
N GLY A 230 11.81 -5.24 20.70
CA GLY A 230 10.65 -4.90 19.88
C GLY A 230 9.33 -5.38 20.47
N ALA A 231 8.38 -5.79 19.61
CA ALA A 231 6.98 -6.03 20.01
C ALA A 231 6.79 -7.01 21.20
N GLU A 232 7.69 -7.97 21.38
CA GLU A 232 7.63 -8.97 22.46
C GLU A 232 8.27 -8.50 23.77
N ASP A 233 8.83 -7.29 23.79
CA ASP A 233 9.62 -6.78 24.89
C ASP A 233 9.01 -5.50 25.44
N ALA A 234 8.75 -5.49 26.74
CA ALA A 234 8.03 -4.40 27.38
C ALA A 234 8.90 -3.14 27.42
N PRO A 235 8.33 -1.95 27.14
CA PRO A 235 9.06 -0.71 27.28
C PRO A 235 9.34 -0.39 28.75
N PRO A 236 10.36 0.42 29.06
CA PRO A 236 10.62 0.90 30.41
C PRO A 236 9.43 1.67 30.99
N ALA A 237 9.25 1.64 32.32
CA ALA A 237 8.11 2.27 33.00
C ALA A 237 7.98 3.79 32.74
N TRP A 238 9.09 4.49 32.48
CA TRP A 238 9.09 5.92 32.16
C TRP A 238 8.58 6.23 30.74
N ALA A 239 8.54 5.24 29.85
CA ALA A 239 8.08 5.42 28.49
C ALA A 239 6.54 5.40 28.49
N THR A 240 5.92 6.57 28.65
CA THR A 240 4.45 6.71 28.68
C THR A 240 3.90 7.21 27.34
N THR A 241 2.56 7.15 27.19
CA THR A 241 1.89 7.64 25.97
C THR A 241 1.93 9.17 25.90
N GLU A 242 1.89 9.83 27.06
CA GLU A 242 2.02 11.26 27.23
C GLU A 242 3.42 11.72 26.80
N LEU A 243 4.47 11.06 27.30
CA LEU A 243 5.86 11.33 26.90
C LEU A 243 6.05 11.12 25.40
N LEU A 244 5.49 10.05 24.84
CA LEU A 244 5.52 9.80 23.39
C LEU A 244 4.82 10.93 22.61
N THR A 245 3.65 11.37 23.06
CA THR A 245 2.86 12.42 22.39
C THR A 245 3.64 13.74 22.34
N ASP A 246 4.23 14.13 23.46
CA ASP A 246 5.04 15.35 23.54
C ASP A 246 6.32 15.26 22.72
N ALA A 247 6.99 14.10 22.75
CA ALA A 247 8.17 13.85 21.94
C ALA A 247 7.85 13.90 20.44
N ILE A 248 6.71 13.36 19.99
CA ILE A 248 6.25 13.46 18.60
C ILE A 248 6.02 14.92 18.22
N ARG A 249 5.33 15.69 19.06
CA ARG A 249 5.05 17.11 18.80
C ARG A 249 6.34 17.91 18.61
N SER A 250 7.29 17.79 19.55
CA SER A 250 8.58 18.47 19.45
C SER A 250 9.39 17.99 18.24
N ALA A 251 9.43 16.69 17.99
CA ALA A 251 10.18 16.14 16.86
C ALA A 251 9.60 16.56 15.50
N ALA A 252 8.27 16.64 15.37
CA ALA A 252 7.61 17.12 14.16
C ALA A 252 7.95 18.59 13.87
N HIS A 253 7.96 19.42 14.91
CA HIS A 253 8.32 20.85 14.80
C HIS A 253 9.80 21.06 14.45
N LEU A 254 10.71 20.24 14.99
CA LEU A 254 12.15 20.33 14.73
C LEU A 254 12.57 19.69 13.40
N ALA A 255 11.77 18.78 12.85
CA ALA A 255 12.14 18.04 11.66
C ALA A 255 12.23 18.96 10.44
N GLU A 256 13.43 19.03 9.87
CA GLU A 256 13.70 19.72 8.61
C GLU A 256 14.53 18.82 7.69
N ALA A 257 14.13 18.72 6.42
CA ALA A 257 14.93 18.11 5.38
C ALA A 257 15.51 19.22 4.48
N PRO A 258 16.85 19.27 4.31
CA PRO A 258 17.45 20.18 3.34
C PRO A 258 17.01 19.82 1.93
N GLY A 259 16.79 20.84 1.11
CA GLY A 259 16.47 20.74 -0.30
C GLY A 259 17.53 21.38 -1.19
N PRO A 260 17.29 21.44 -2.52
CA PRO A 260 18.20 22.07 -3.46
C PRO A 260 18.21 23.60 -3.32
N VAL A 261 19.23 24.23 -3.91
CA VAL A 261 19.24 25.67 -4.19
C VAL A 261 18.93 25.86 -5.66
N LEU A 262 17.83 26.52 -6.00
CA LEU A 262 17.40 26.77 -7.38
C LEU A 262 17.17 28.27 -7.56
N ASP A 263 17.70 28.87 -8.63
CA ASP A 263 17.54 30.31 -8.92
C ASP A 263 17.90 31.21 -7.72
N GLY A 264 18.90 30.84 -6.93
CA GLY A 264 19.30 31.57 -5.72
C GLY A 264 18.39 31.37 -4.49
N ARG A 265 17.32 30.57 -4.59
CA ARG A 265 16.44 30.19 -3.48
C ARG A 265 16.86 28.85 -2.90
N ALA A 266 17.27 28.85 -1.63
CA ALA A 266 17.49 27.61 -0.87
C ALA A 266 16.14 27.03 -0.41
N TYR A 267 15.90 25.74 -0.71
CA TYR A 267 14.73 25.01 -0.24
C TYR A 267 15.04 24.24 1.03
N ALA A 268 14.09 24.26 1.97
CA ALA A 268 14.06 23.39 3.14
C ALA A 268 12.61 22.97 3.39
N PHE A 269 12.42 21.73 3.84
CA PHE A 269 11.09 21.13 3.97
C PHE A 269 10.80 20.77 5.42
N ARG A 270 9.67 21.24 5.93
CA ARG A 270 9.13 20.97 7.27
C ARG A 270 7.67 20.55 7.17
N PHE A 271 7.15 19.82 8.17
CA PHE A 271 5.73 19.52 8.22
C PHE A 271 4.89 20.80 8.32
N GLY A 272 3.65 20.73 7.83
CA GLY A 272 2.68 21.80 8.01
C GLY A 272 2.27 21.95 9.48
N GLU A 273 1.59 23.06 9.79
CA GLU A 273 1.13 23.39 11.15
C GLU A 273 0.14 22.38 11.71
N GLN A 274 -0.64 21.71 10.84
CA GLN A 274 -1.62 20.72 11.26
C GLN A 274 -0.93 19.38 11.59
N LEU A 275 -0.91 19.04 12.87
CA LEU A 275 -0.49 17.76 13.42
C LEU A 275 -1.59 17.22 14.33
N ASP A 276 -2.22 16.12 13.93
CA ASP A 276 -3.25 15.45 14.73
C ASP A 276 -2.61 14.26 15.46
N LEU A 277 -2.65 14.27 16.80
CA LEU A 277 -2.08 13.24 17.66
C LEU A 277 -3.19 12.65 18.52
N ARG A 278 -3.43 11.35 18.35
CA ARG A 278 -4.46 10.60 19.08
C ARG A 278 -3.82 9.41 19.80
N PRO A 279 -3.70 9.45 21.13
CA PRO A 279 -3.36 8.27 21.92
C PRO A 279 -4.28 7.09 21.57
N ILE A 280 -3.73 5.88 21.44
CA ILE A 280 -4.52 4.66 21.20
C ILE A 280 -4.53 3.87 22.50
N ARG A 281 -5.67 3.82 23.19
CA ARG A 281 -5.83 3.01 24.42
C ARG A 281 -6.22 1.57 24.07
N SER A 282 -5.90 0.62 24.95
CA SER A 282 -6.47 -0.74 24.87
C SER A 282 -7.98 -0.65 25.09
N ALA A 283 -8.76 -1.55 24.49
CA ALA A 283 -10.22 -1.49 24.41
C ALA A 283 -10.96 -1.65 25.76
N ASP A 284 -10.27 -1.53 26.90
CA ASP A 284 -10.81 -1.75 28.24
C ASP A 284 -11.29 -0.45 28.92
N PHE A 285 -11.33 0.67 28.22
CA PHE A 285 -11.93 1.92 28.73
C PHE A 285 -13.06 2.39 27.82
N ALA A 286 -14.28 2.31 28.33
CA ALA A 286 -15.50 2.76 27.67
C ALA A 286 -15.61 4.29 27.74
N GLY A 287 -15.32 4.96 26.61
CA GLY A 287 -15.52 6.41 26.45
C GLY A 287 -15.89 6.75 25.00
N THR A 288 -16.89 7.62 24.82
CA THR A 288 -17.56 7.93 23.55
C THR A 288 -16.78 8.85 22.58
N SER A 289 -15.45 8.93 22.72
CA SER A 289 -14.58 9.72 21.82
C SER A 289 -13.28 9.02 21.41
N GLU A 290 -13.12 7.73 21.70
CA GLU A 290 -11.80 7.06 21.70
C GLU A 290 -11.53 6.16 20.47
N LEU A 291 -10.27 6.13 20.01
CA LEU A 291 -9.84 5.43 18.80
C LEU A 291 -9.31 4.02 19.13
N SER A 292 -10.07 2.96 18.82
CA SER A 292 -9.67 1.58 19.10
C SER A 292 -8.58 1.06 18.16
N SER A 293 -7.77 0.09 18.62
CA SER A 293 -6.72 -0.57 17.80
C SER A 293 -7.25 -1.11 16.47
N ARG A 294 -8.47 -1.67 16.47
CA ARG A 294 -9.11 -2.20 15.26
C ARG A 294 -9.52 -1.09 14.29
N ALA A 295 -10.06 0.03 14.81
CA ALA A 295 -10.40 1.19 13.98
C ALA A 295 -9.14 1.79 13.33
N VAL A 296 -8.03 1.88 14.07
CA VAL A 296 -6.74 2.33 13.52
C VAL A 296 -6.21 1.40 12.44
N ALA A 297 -6.24 0.09 12.68
CA ALA A 297 -5.80 -0.89 11.69
C ALA A 297 -6.64 -0.82 10.40
N ALA A 298 -7.97 -0.71 10.54
CA ALA A 298 -8.88 -0.54 9.41
C ALA A 298 -8.59 0.77 8.65
N TYR A 299 -8.35 1.86 9.37
CA TYR A 299 -7.96 3.15 8.80
C TYR A 299 -6.67 3.03 8.01
N ILE A 300 -5.56 2.58 8.61
CA ILE A 300 -4.27 2.40 7.92
C ILE A 300 -4.40 1.49 6.70
N ALA A 301 -5.12 0.37 6.82
CA ALA A 301 -5.33 -0.56 5.72
C ALA A 301 -6.08 0.08 4.54
N LYS A 302 -7.11 0.88 4.82
CA LYS A 302 -7.87 1.63 3.79
C LYS A 302 -6.97 2.49 2.92
N TYR A 303 -5.94 3.13 3.49
CA TYR A 303 -5.03 4.00 2.74
C TYR A 303 -3.88 3.24 2.06
N ALA A 304 -3.57 2.02 2.51
CA ALA A 304 -2.49 1.23 1.96
C ALA A 304 -2.72 0.79 0.50
N THR A 305 -3.98 0.77 0.05
CA THR A 305 -4.37 0.44 -1.33
C THR A 305 -4.63 1.65 -2.22
N LYS A 306 -4.69 2.86 -1.65
CA LYS A 306 -4.80 4.10 -2.41
C LYS A 306 -3.45 4.47 -3.04
N GLY A 307 -3.50 5.03 -4.24
CA GLY A 307 -2.34 5.57 -4.95
C GLY A 307 -2.47 7.06 -5.23
N ALA A 308 -1.71 7.55 -6.22
CA ALA A 308 -1.73 8.96 -6.60
C ALA A 308 -2.98 9.35 -7.41
N GLU A 309 -3.74 8.37 -7.91
CA GLU A 309 -5.01 8.56 -8.60
C GLU A 309 -6.06 9.27 -7.74
N THR A 310 -5.95 9.23 -6.41
CA THR A 310 -6.87 9.95 -5.51
C THR A 310 -6.66 11.45 -5.55
N ALA A 311 -5.53 11.91 -6.11
CA ALA A 311 -5.28 13.29 -6.50
C ALA A 311 -5.50 13.52 -8.02
N ALA A 312 -6.31 12.67 -8.66
CA ALA A 312 -6.66 12.71 -10.09
C ALA A 312 -5.45 12.65 -11.04
N THR A 313 -4.47 11.79 -10.72
CA THR A 313 -3.27 11.55 -11.53
C THR A 313 -3.29 10.16 -12.19
N LEU A 314 -2.25 9.87 -12.99
CA LEU A 314 -2.08 8.58 -13.64
C LEU A 314 -1.49 7.51 -12.71
N ASP A 315 -1.99 6.29 -12.84
CA ASP A 315 -1.54 5.12 -12.11
C ASP A 315 -0.35 4.38 -12.80
N ARG A 316 0.21 4.97 -13.86
CA ARG A 316 1.35 4.47 -14.65
C ARG A 316 2.44 5.53 -14.83
N PRO A 317 3.71 5.13 -14.99
CA PRO A 317 4.76 6.05 -15.44
C PRO A 317 4.38 6.80 -16.71
N ILE A 318 4.75 8.08 -16.74
CA ILE A 318 4.60 8.96 -17.89
C ILE A 318 5.93 8.94 -18.63
N ARG A 319 5.92 8.54 -19.90
CA ARG A 319 7.12 8.46 -20.75
C ARG A 319 7.21 9.65 -21.69
N ASN A 320 6.08 10.20 -22.10
CA ASN A 320 6.02 11.42 -22.87
C ASN A 320 4.78 12.22 -22.44
N PRO A 321 4.94 13.38 -21.77
CA PRO A 321 3.82 14.12 -21.21
C PRO A 321 2.88 14.68 -22.29
N ILE A 322 3.37 14.89 -23.52
CA ILE A 322 2.54 15.38 -24.63
C ILE A 322 1.52 14.30 -25.00
N THR A 323 1.98 13.08 -25.26
CA THR A 323 1.09 11.99 -25.72
C THR A 323 0.34 11.32 -24.57
N ASP A 324 0.96 11.17 -23.40
CA ASP A 324 0.37 10.44 -22.27
C ASP A 324 -0.75 11.21 -21.54
N LEU A 325 -0.79 12.55 -21.67
CA LEU A 325 -1.76 13.39 -20.98
C LEU A 325 -2.94 13.84 -21.87
N ILE A 326 -2.90 13.55 -23.17
CA ILE A 326 -4.03 13.79 -24.06
C ILE A 326 -5.11 12.73 -23.78
N GLY A 327 -6.35 13.15 -23.57
CA GLY A 327 -7.48 12.25 -23.30
C GLY A 327 -7.39 11.46 -21.98
N SER A 328 -6.47 11.81 -21.10
CA SER A 328 -6.16 11.01 -19.90
C SER A 328 -7.09 11.24 -18.71
N GLY A 329 -7.95 12.26 -18.76
CA GLY A 329 -8.82 12.65 -17.64
C GLY A 329 -8.10 13.26 -16.43
N VAL A 330 -6.78 13.51 -16.54
CA VAL A 330 -5.99 14.16 -15.49
C VAL A 330 -6.43 15.63 -15.37
N THR A 331 -6.67 16.09 -14.13
CA THR A 331 -7.06 17.48 -13.86
C THR A 331 -5.95 18.47 -14.25
N ASP A 332 -6.31 19.73 -14.52
CA ASP A 332 -5.33 20.76 -14.86
C ASP A 332 -4.30 20.99 -13.74
N HIS A 333 -4.73 20.89 -12.48
CA HIS A 333 -3.82 20.98 -11.35
C HIS A 333 -2.80 19.83 -11.34
N ALA A 334 -3.25 18.59 -11.48
CA ALA A 334 -2.37 17.43 -11.55
C ALA A 334 -1.45 17.50 -12.79
N ARG A 335 -1.97 17.95 -13.93
CA ARG A 335 -1.20 18.20 -15.17
C ARG A 335 -0.07 19.20 -14.91
N ARG A 336 -0.34 20.33 -14.26
CA ARG A 336 0.69 21.33 -13.90
C ARG A 336 1.74 20.75 -12.95
N MET A 337 1.37 19.94 -11.95
CA MET A 337 2.33 19.25 -11.09
C MET A 337 3.21 18.25 -11.87
N ILE A 338 2.60 17.45 -12.76
CA ILE A 338 3.31 16.51 -13.64
C ILE A 338 4.31 17.25 -14.51
N LEU A 339 3.89 18.31 -15.21
CA LEU A 339 4.77 19.11 -16.06
C LEU A 339 5.89 19.77 -15.25
N THR A 340 5.62 20.19 -14.02
CA THR A 340 6.64 20.70 -13.10
C THR A 340 7.66 19.62 -12.74
N CYS A 341 7.24 18.37 -12.50
CA CYS A 341 8.18 17.25 -12.32
C CYS A 341 9.05 17.03 -13.55
N TRP A 342 8.50 17.20 -14.76
CA TRP A 342 9.22 17.05 -16.02
C TRP A 342 10.26 18.14 -16.26
N HIS A 343 9.89 19.39 -15.93
CA HIS A 343 10.77 20.55 -16.00
C HIS A 343 11.90 20.45 -14.99
N LEU A 344 11.58 20.27 -13.70
CA LEU A 344 12.59 20.10 -12.64
C LEU A 344 13.47 18.88 -12.88
N GLY A 345 12.90 17.76 -13.35
CA GLY A 345 13.67 16.57 -13.70
C GLY A 345 14.50 16.68 -14.98
N ALA A 346 14.54 17.86 -15.62
CA ALA A 346 15.50 18.19 -16.68
C ALA A 346 16.80 18.78 -16.14
N LEU A 347 16.79 19.27 -14.90
CA LEU A 347 17.92 19.95 -14.28
C LEU A 347 18.95 18.92 -13.79
N PRO A 348 20.23 19.01 -14.20
CA PRO A 348 21.26 18.06 -13.77
C PRO A 348 21.44 18.00 -12.26
N GLU A 349 21.34 19.14 -11.57
CA GLU A 349 21.42 19.24 -10.11
C GLU A 349 20.31 18.50 -9.34
N LEU A 350 19.24 18.07 -10.03
CA LEU A 350 18.11 17.32 -9.45
C LEU A 350 18.01 15.87 -9.98
N GLU A 351 19.05 15.36 -10.63
CA GLU A 351 19.04 14.03 -11.25
C GLU A 351 18.73 12.91 -10.25
N ASP A 352 19.26 13.01 -9.04
CA ASP A 352 19.10 12.04 -7.94
C ASP A 352 17.64 11.88 -7.47
N LEU A 353 16.83 12.93 -7.64
CA LEU A 353 15.40 12.93 -7.33
C LEU A 353 14.59 12.12 -8.36
N ARG A 354 15.10 11.97 -9.58
CA ARG A 354 14.48 11.22 -10.70
C ARG A 354 13.03 11.66 -10.95
N LEU A 355 12.75 12.96 -10.93
CA LEU A 355 11.39 13.51 -10.92
C LEU A 355 10.54 13.08 -12.13
N ARG A 356 11.14 12.94 -13.33
CA ARG A 356 10.44 12.43 -14.52
C ARG A 356 9.90 11.01 -14.32
N LYS A 357 10.69 10.11 -13.71
CA LYS A 357 10.28 8.73 -13.39
C LYS A 357 9.07 8.73 -12.45
N TRP A 358 9.03 9.67 -11.51
CA TRP A 358 8.01 9.77 -10.47
C TRP A 358 6.92 10.82 -10.76
N ALA A 359 6.84 11.36 -11.99
CA ALA A 359 5.89 12.41 -12.34
C ALA A 359 4.43 11.95 -12.18
N HIS A 360 4.15 10.68 -12.50
CA HIS A 360 2.84 10.05 -12.27
C HIS A 360 2.46 9.96 -10.78
N MET A 361 3.44 10.10 -9.89
CA MET A 361 3.27 10.20 -8.44
C MET A 361 3.58 11.63 -7.95
N LEU A 362 3.41 12.65 -8.79
CA LEU A 362 3.60 14.05 -8.43
C LEU A 362 4.94 14.36 -7.74
N GLY A 363 5.99 13.61 -8.08
CA GLY A 363 7.33 13.74 -7.51
C GLY A 363 7.59 12.88 -6.26
N PHE A 364 6.57 12.26 -5.65
CA PHE A 364 6.78 11.36 -4.52
C PHE A 364 7.52 10.10 -4.97
N ARG A 365 8.64 9.82 -4.31
CA ARG A 365 9.53 8.70 -4.63
C ARG A 365 9.61 7.62 -3.54
N GLY A 366 8.77 7.75 -2.51
CA GLY A 366 8.75 6.87 -1.36
C GLY A 366 7.78 5.68 -1.49
N HIS A 367 7.88 4.75 -0.55
CA HIS A 367 6.88 3.70 -0.39
C HIS A 367 5.62 4.24 0.28
N PHE A 368 4.45 3.85 -0.24
CA PHE A 368 3.15 4.26 0.29
C PHE A 368 2.81 3.64 1.64
N SER A 369 3.37 2.48 1.97
CA SER A 369 3.18 1.84 3.26
C SER A 369 4.50 1.23 3.70
N THR A 370 4.91 1.51 4.93
CA THR A 370 6.15 0.99 5.53
C THR A 370 5.95 0.76 7.01
N LYS A 371 6.64 -0.23 7.56
CA LYS A 371 6.77 -0.41 9.01
C LYS A 371 8.23 -0.47 9.44
N SER A 372 8.51 -0.15 10.69
CA SER A 372 9.82 -0.41 11.29
C SER A 372 10.06 -1.93 11.42
N ARG A 373 11.33 -2.31 11.55
CA ARG A 373 11.71 -3.68 11.92
C ARG A 373 11.15 -3.99 13.32
N ALA A 374 10.73 -5.24 13.53
CA ALA A 374 10.15 -5.73 14.77
C ALA A 374 8.84 -5.04 15.24
N TYR A 375 8.16 -4.28 14.38
CA TYR A 375 6.84 -3.71 14.71
C TYR A 375 5.76 -4.79 14.90
N SER A 376 5.80 -5.82 14.05
CA SER A 376 4.81 -6.90 13.88
C SER A 376 5.36 -7.92 12.87
N VAL A 377 4.54 -8.92 12.53
CA VAL A 377 4.65 -9.84 11.38
C VAL A 377 4.96 -9.12 10.06
N THR A 378 5.35 -9.88 9.03
CA THR A 378 5.64 -9.33 7.71
C THR A 378 4.56 -9.70 6.69
N LEU A 379 4.40 -8.88 5.64
CA LEU A 379 3.57 -9.24 4.49
C LEU A 379 4.06 -10.52 3.81
N GLY A 380 5.37 -10.80 3.86
CA GLY A 380 5.95 -12.04 3.36
C GLY A 380 5.46 -13.26 4.15
N ALA A 381 5.52 -13.19 5.48
CA ALA A 381 5.02 -14.25 6.36
C ALA A 381 3.52 -14.52 6.15
N LEU A 382 2.68 -13.48 6.06
CA LEU A 382 1.25 -13.63 5.80
C LEU A 382 0.94 -14.25 4.43
N ARG A 383 1.79 -14.01 3.43
CA ARG A 383 1.68 -14.64 2.11
C ARG A 383 2.14 -16.08 2.13
N GLN A 384 3.23 -16.37 2.87
CA GLN A 384 3.75 -17.72 3.01
C GLN A 384 2.76 -18.61 3.75
N GLU A 385 2.23 -18.17 4.90
CA GLU A 385 1.20 -18.91 5.66
C GLU A 385 0.00 -19.28 4.77
N ARG A 386 -0.40 -18.38 3.87
CA ARG A 386 -1.46 -18.65 2.90
C ARG A 386 -1.05 -19.61 1.78
N ALA A 387 0.19 -19.51 1.30
CA ALA A 387 0.73 -20.42 0.31
C ALA A 387 0.81 -21.85 0.88
N ASP A 388 1.31 -22.00 2.10
CA ASP A 388 1.42 -23.27 2.82
C ASP A 388 0.04 -23.89 3.05
N HIS A 389 -0.93 -23.10 3.51
CA HIS A 389 -2.31 -23.56 3.66
C HIS A 389 -2.94 -24.03 2.34
N ASN A 390 -2.71 -23.28 1.25
CA ASN A 390 -3.20 -23.66 -0.08
C ASN A 390 -2.49 -24.92 -0.61
N GLU A 391 -1.20 -25.10 -0.31
CA GLU A 391 -0.44 -26.29 -0.67
C GLU A 391 -0.94 -27.52 0.10
N ALA A 392 -1.16 -27.40 1.40
CA ALA A 392 -1.73 -28.47 2.22
C ALA A 392 -3.09 -28.94 1.67
N LEU A 393 -4.01 -27.99 1.41
CA LEU A 393 -5.31 -28.29 0.79
C LEU A 393 -5.17 -28.92 -0.62
N ALA A 394 -4.15 -28.52 -1.40
CA ALA A 394 -3.91 -29.10 -2.71
C ALA A 394 -3.41 -30.55 -2.60
N ARG A 395 -2.57 -30.85 -1.60
CA ARG A 395 -2.06 -32.18 -1.30
C ARG A 395 -3.17 -33.12 -0.82
N GLU A 396 -4.00 -32.65 0.11
CA GLU A 396 -5.18 -33.39 0.60
C GLU A 396 -6.09 -33.80 -0.54
N ARG A 397 -6.49 -32.85 -1.39
CA ARG A 397 -7.33 -33.13 -2.58
C ARG A 397 -6.68 -34.09 -3.58
N ALA A 398 -5.36 -34.01 -3.75
CA ALA A 398 -4.64 -34.88 -4.66
C ALA A 398 -4.59 -36.32 -4.12
N ALA A 399 -4.38 -36.48 -2.81
CA ALA A 399 -4.44 -37.77 -2.13
C ALA A 399 -5.85 -38.39 -2.21
N GLU A 400 -6.91 -37.61 -1.94
CA GLU A 400 -8.31 -38.04 -2.08
C GLU A 400 -8.65 -38.49 -3.51
N ALA A 401 -8.05 -37.86 -4.52
CA ALA A 401 -8.21 -38.21 -5.92
C ALA A 401 -7.35 -39.41 -6.37
N GLY A 402 -6.62 -40.08 -5.46
CA GLY A 402 -5.75 -41.21 -5.78
C GLY A 402 -4.41 -40.84 -6.43
N HIS A 403 -4.04 -39.56 -6.40
CA HIS A 403 -2.82 -39.03 -7.00
C HIS A 403 -2.00 -38.22 -5.97
N PRO A 404 -1.49 -38.85 -4.89
CA PRO A 404 -0.75 -38.14 -3.85
C PRO A 404 0.48 -37.43 -4.44
N LEU A 405 0.71 -36.19 -3.99
CA LEU A 405 1.88 -35.43 -4.42
C LEU A 405 3.14 -35.89 -3.66
N PRO A 406 4.35 -35.82 -4.28
CA PRO A 406 5.61 -36.20 -3.64
C PRO A 406 5.85 -35.45 -2.32
N ASP A 407 6.46 -36.12 -1.34
CA ASP A 407 6.81 -35.54 -0.05
C ASP A 407 7.74 -34.32 -0.23
N PRO A 408 7.37 -33.12 0.23
CA PRO A 408 8.15 -31.90 0.04
C PRO A 408 9.55 -31.98 0.64
N ASP A 409 9.76 -32.76 1.70
CA ASP A 409 11.08 -32.90 2.35
C ASP A 409 12.03 -33.81 1.56
N THR A 410 11.51 -34.54 0.58
CA THR A 410 12.28 -35.45 -0.27
C THR A 410 12.57 -34.89 -1.67
N VAL A 411 12.02 -33.72 -2.01
CA VAL A 411 12.10 -33.17 -3.37
C VAL A 411 12.82 -31.82 -3.43
N LEU A 412 13.70 -31.69 -4.41
CA LEU A 412 14.25 -30.42 -4.88
C LEU A 412 13.33 -29.85 -5.96
N VAL A 413 12.84 -28.63 -5.77
CA VAL A 413 12.01 -27.93 -6.75
C VAL A 413 12.88 -27.08 -7.67
N LEU A 414 12.98 -27.46 -8.93
CA LEU A 414 13.61 -26.67 -9.98
C LEU A 414 12.51 -25.96 -10.79
N SER A 415 12.59 -24.64 -10.91
CA SER A 415 11.57 -23.88 -11.65
C SER A 415 12.19 -22.84 -12.56
N HIS A 416 11.70 -22.81 -13.80
CA HIS A 416 12.09 -21.83 -14.79
C HIS A 416 10.82 -21.27 -15.45
N TRP A 417 10.47 -20.03 -15.09
CA TRP A 417 9.30 -19.32 -15.60
C TRP A 417 9.71 -17.99 -16.23
N ARG A 418 9.26 -17.73 -17.45
CA ARG A 418 9.47 -16.49 -18.20
C ARG A 418 8.16 -15.72 -18.31
N PHE A 419 8.25 -14.40 -18.17
CA PHE A 419 7.12 -13.51 -18.41
C PHE A 419 6.66 -13.61 -19.87
N ALA A 420 5.38 -13.92 -20.07
CA ALA A 420 4.76 -14.05 -21.38
C ALA A 420 3.69 -12.97 -21.65
N GLY A 421 3.25 -12.24 -20.61
CA GLY A 421 2.30 -11.15 -20.76
C GLY A 421 1.50 -10.85 -19.50
N THR A 422 0.49 -9.99 -19.65
CA THR A 422 -0.44 -9.63 -18.57
C THR A 422 -1.85 -9.51 -19.10
N GLY A 423 -2.83 -9.88 -18.26
CA GLY A 423 -4.25 -9.67 -18.54
C GLY A 423 -4.98 -10.94 -18.94
N LEU A 424 -6.30 -10.83 -18.87
CA LEU A 424 -7.25 -11.85 -19.29
C LEU A 424 -7.57 -11.67 -20.78
N THR A 425 -7.81 -12.77 -21.50
CA THR A 425 -8.47 -12.70 -22.82
C THR A 425 -9.95 -12.32 -22.68
N ALA A 426 -10.63 -12.05 -23.79
CA ALA A 426 -12.06 -11.76 -23.76
C ALA A 426 -12.88 -12.94 -23.17
N ALA A 427 -12.52 -14.18 -23.51
CA ALA A 427 -13.15 -15.39 -22.97
C ALA A 427 -12.94 -15.53 -21.46
N GLU A 428 -11.69 -15.35 -21.00
CA GLU A 428 -11.36 -15.46 -19.58
C GLU A 428 -11.99 -14.33 -18.76
N THR A 429 -12.07 -13.12 -19.32
CA THR A 429 -12.77 -11.98 -18.69
C THR A 429 -14.24 -12.31 -18.50
N TRP A 430 -14.90 -12.86 -19.53
CA TRP A 430 -16.28 -13.29 -19.42
C TRP A 430 -16.45 -14.40 -18.36
N LEU A 431 -15.58 -15.42 -18.34
CA LEU A 431 -15.60 -16.47 -17.30
C LEU A 431 -15.38 -15.92 -15.89
N ALA A 432 -14.45 -14.98 -15.72
CA ALA A 432 -14.16 -14.37 -14.43
C ALA A 432 -15.33 -13.53 -13.89
N THR A 433 -16.03 -12.81 -14.78
CA THR A 433 -17.15 -11.92 -14.40
C THR A 433 -18.50 -12.63 -14.26
N SER A 434 -18.75 -13.68 -15.06
CA SER A 434 -20.05 -14.39 -15.13
C SER A 434 -20.42 -15.16 -13.85
N ARG A 435 -19.45 -15.51 -12.99
CA ARG A 435 -19.71 -16.24 -11.72
C ARG A 435 -19.63 -15.37 -10.45
N ASN A 436 -19.36 -14.07 -10.57
CA ASN A 436 -19.38 -13.14 -9.42
C ASN A 436 -20.80 -12.83 -8.88
N PHE A 437 -21.84 -13.49 -9.37
CA PHE A 437 -23.23 -13.30 -8.91
C PHE A 437 -23.66 -14.23 -7.76
N ALA A 438 -22.76 -15.03 -7.18
CA ALA A 438 -23.06 -15.91 -6.04
C ALA A 438 -22.28 -15.56 -4.76
N THR A 439 -22.21 -14.27 -4.42
CA THR A 439 -21.92 -13.84 -3.05
C THR A 439 -23.08 -12.97 -2.58
N SER A 440 -24.10 -13.60 -2.01
CA SER A 440 -25.08 -12.90 -1.17
C SER A 440 -24.34 -12.31 0.04
N PRO A 441 -24.56 -11.02 0.37
CA PRO A 441 -24.10 -10.46 1.63
C PRO A 441 -25.09 -10.89 2.72
N GLU A 442 -24.81 -11.99 3.41
CA GLU A 442 -25.44 -12.21 4.70
C GLU A 442 -24.75 -11.34 5.76
N GLY A 443 -25.50 -10.41 6.34
CA GLY A 443 -25.25 -9.89 7.69
C GLY A 443 -24.52 -8.56 7.79
N GLU A 444 -25.10 -7.50 7.25
CA GLU A 444 -24.87 -6.13 7.75
C GLU A 444 -25.96 -5.86 8.81
N PRO A 445 -25.67 -5.86 10.13
CA PRO A 445 -26.62 -5.32 11.09
C PRO A 445 -26.59 -3.80 10.97
N ALA A 446 -27.76 -3.25 10.64
CA ALA A 446 -28.04 -1.83 10.59
C ALA A 446 -27.60 -1.13 11.88
N HIS A 447 -27.01 0.05 11.70
CA HIS A 447 -26.78 1.01 12.76
C HIS A 447 -28.10 1.42 13.42
N GLY A 448 -28.20 1.15 14.71
CA GLY A 448 -28.98 1.90 15.70
C GLY A 448 -28.04 2.40 16.77
#